data_AF-A0A0G0UJA0-F1
#
_entry.id   AF-A0A0G0UJA0-F1
#
_cell.length_a   1.000
_cell.length_b   1.000
_cell.length_c   1.000
_cell.angle_alpha   90.00
_cell.angle_beta   90.00
_cell.angle_gamma   90.00
#
_symmetry.space_group_name_H-M   'P 1'
#
loop_
_entity.id
_entity.type
_entity.pdbx_description
1 polymer ?
#
loop_
_entity_poly.entity_id
_entity_poly.type
_entity_poly.pdbx_seq_one_letter_code
_entity_poly.pdbx_strand_id
1 'polypeptide(L)'
;MFSNLLDEVVNIIGYAIVLLIAIAVLVFIIGILKYIARGDEEEERKKAKNLMIYGIISLFVMVSVWGLVNILAETFELENQYPDDIPYLDRSGSGSMDEGTSG
;
A
#
# COMPACT_ATOMS: atom_id res chain seq x y z
N MET A 1 14.81 13.07 -18.01
CA MET A 1 15.89 12.80 -17.02
C MET A 1 15.47 13.22 -15.62
N PHE A 2 14.95 14.43 -15.40
CA PHE A 2 14.43 14.86 -14.09
C PHE A 2 13.15 14.12 -13.67
N SER A 3 12.29 13.75 -14.63
CA SER A 3 11.09 12.92 -14.44
C SER A 3 11.40 11.59 -13.77
N ASN A 4 12.40 10.86 -14.26
CA ASN A 4 12.75 9.53 -13.75
C ASN A 4 13.22 9.53 -12.29
N LEU A 5 13.82 10.63 -11.82
CA LEU A 5 14.21 10.78 -10.41
C LEU A 5 13.00 11.06 -9.52
N LEU A 6 12.00 11.78 -10.04
CA LEU A 6 10.77 12.07 -9.31
C LEU A 6 9.90 10.82 -9.21
N ASP A 7 9.79 10.02 -10.27
CA ASP A 7 9.00 8.79 -10.27
C ASP A 7 9.57 7.72 -9.32
N GLU A 8 10.91 7.59 -9.26
CA GLU A 8 11.59 6.71 -8.31
C GLU A 8 11.33 7.11 -6.85
N VAL A 9 11.38 8.42 -6.57
CA VAL A 9 11.13 8.97 -5.22
C VAL A 9 9.67 8.79 -4.83
N VAL A 10 8.72 9.02 -5.74
CA VAL A 10 7.29 8.82 -5.51
C VAL A 10 6.99 7.34 -5.23
N ASN A 11 7.61 6.42 -5.98
CA ASN A 11 7.48 4.99 -5.74
C ASN A 11 8.02 4.57 -4.37
N ILE A 12 9.22 5.01 -4.00
CA ILE A 12 9.82 4.73 -2.68
C ILE A 12 8.94 5.25 -1.55
N ILE A 13 8.39 6.46 -1.68
CA ILE A 13 7.47 7.04 -0.71
C ILE A 13 6.17 6.22 -0.65
N GLY A 14 5.63 5.80 -1.78
CA GLY A 14 4.45 4.93 -1.85
C GLY A 14 4.65 3.63 -1.07
N TYR A 15 5.77 2.91 -1.32
CA TYR A 15 6.10 1.70 -0.58
C TYR A 15 6.33 1.97 0.92
N ALA A 16 6.99 3.08 1.27
CA ALA A 16 7.21 3.46 2.66
C ALA A 16 5.89 3.74 3.39
N ILE A 17 4.93 4.41 2.75
CA ILE A 17 3.60 4.68 3.33
C ILE A 17 2.86 3.36 3.60
N VAL A 18 2.85 2.45 2.62
CA VAL A 18 2.20 1.13 2.79
C VAL A 18 2.84 0.36 3.95
N LEU A 19 4.17 0.38 4.05
CA LEU A 19 4.91 -0.25 5.15
C LEU A 19 4.58 0.37 6.51
N LEU A 20 4.52 1.71 6.60
CA LEU A 20 4.17 2.42 7.83
C LEU A 20 2.73 2.10 8.27
N ILE A 21 1.79 2.03 7.33
CA ILE A 21 0.40 1.65 7.62
C ILE A 21 0.36 0.20 8.14
N ALA A 22 1.10 -0.73 7.52
CA ALA A 22 1.17 -2.12 7.98
C ALA A 22 1.71 -2.22 9.42
N ILE A 23 2.77 -1.47 9.75
CA ILE A 23 3.31 -1.41 11.11
C ILE A 23 2.31 -0.78 12.08
N ALA A 24 1.64 0.31 11.68
CA ALA A 24 0.64 0.97 12.51
C ALA A 24 -0.53 0.04 12.85
N VAL A 25 -1.02 -0.73 11.86
CA VAL A 25 -2.07 -1.73 12.06
C VAL A 25 -1.59 -2.84 13.01
N LEU A 26 -0.36 -3.32 12.86
CA LEU A 26 0.18 -4.35 13.76
C LEU A 26 0.27 -3.86 15.21
N VAL A 27 0.80 -2.65 15.43
CA VAL A 27 0.87 -2.03 16.76
C VAL A 27 -0.54 -1.81 17.34
N PHE A 28 -1.49 -1.40 16.51
CA PHE A 28 -2.88 -1.23 16.91
C PHE A 28 -3.52 -2.55 17.38
N ILE A 29 -3.32 -3.65 16.64
CA ILE A 29 -3.83 -4.98 17.02
C ILE A 29 -3.21 -5.44 18.34
N ILE A 30 -1.89 -5.32 18.51
CA ILE A 30 -1.20 -5.68 19.77
C ILE A 30 -1.71 -4.82 20.94
N GLY A 31 -1.97 -3.53 20.71
CA GLY A 31 -2.54 -2.62 21.70
C GLY A 31 -3.92 -3.05 22.19
N ILE A 32 -4.81 -3.43 21.27
CA ILE A 32 -6.15 -3.93 21.60
C ILE A 32 -6.07 -5.24 22.38
N LEU A 33 -5.28 -6.20 21.90
CA LEU A 33 -5.14 -7.51 22.55
C LEU A 33 -4.60 -7.38 23.99
N LYS A 34 -3.59 -6.53 24.19
CA LYS A 34 -3.01 -6.26 25.52
C LYS A 34 -4.03 -5.62 26.47
N TYR A 35 -4.98 -4.86 25.94
CA TYR A 35 -6.02 -4.22 26.73
C TYR A 35 -7.13 -5.19 27.13
N ILE A 36 -7.56 -6.05 26.20
CA ILE A 36 -8.56 -7.09 26.48
C ILE A 36 -8.04 -8.06 27.56
N ALA A 37 -6.74 -8.40 27.52
CA ALA A 37 -6.13 -9.35 28.44
C ALA A 37 -6.05 -8.90 29.91
N ARG A 38 -6.34 -7.64 30.25
CA ARG A 38 -6.25 -7.13 31.64
C ARG A 38 -7.56 -7.15 32.43
N GLY A 39 -8.72 -7.32 31.78
CA GLY A 39 -10.03 -6.96 32.34
C GLY A 39 -10.67 -7.90 33.37
N ASP A 40 -9.98 -8.20 34.48
CA ASP A 40 -10.51 -9.06 35.57
C ASP A 40 -11.34 -8.30 36.64
N GLU A 41 -11.32 -6.96 36.68
CA GLU A 41 -12.14 -6.16 37.61
C GLU A 41 -13.38 -5.54 36.94
N GLU A 42 -14.48 -5.39 37.69
CA GLU A 42 -15.79 -4.96 37.17
C GLU A 42 -15.76 -3.54 36.55
N GLU A 43 -14.89 -2.65 37.07
CA GLU A 43 -14.59 -1.35 36.46
C GLU A 43 -13.81 -1.49 35.14
N GLU A 44 -12.88 -2.45 35.08
CA GLU A 44 -12.09 -2.70 33.89
C GLU A 44 -12.94 -3.29 32.76
N ARG A 45 -14.02 -4.02 33.06
CA ARG A 45 -14.97 -4.46 32.03
C ARG A 45 -15.70 -3.32 31.34
N LYS A 46 -16.05 -2.25 32.07
CA LYS A 46 -16.64 -1.04 31.46
C LYS A 46 -15.63 -0.31 30.58
N LYS A 47 -14.39 -0.18 31.05
CA LYS A 47 -13.28 0.40 30.26
C LYS A 47 -12.96 -0.43 29.02
N ALA A 48 -12.94 -1.76 29.13
CA ALA A 48 -12.78 -2.72 28.03
C ALA A 48 -13.86 -2.55 26.96
N LYS A 49 -15.13 -2.43 27.35
CA LYS A 49 -16.23 -2.17 26.42
C LYS A 49 -16.05 -0.87 25.63
N ASN A 50 -15.72 0.22 26.32
CA ASN A 50 -15.50 1.50 25.67
C ASN A 50 -14.32 1.42 24.69
N LEU A 51 -13.22 0.76 25.07
CA LEU A 51 -12.07 0.61 24.19
C LEU A 51 -12.38 -0.26 22.97
N MET A 52 -13.22 -1.28 23.10
CA MET A 52 -13.69 -2.09 21.97
C MET A 52 -14.46 -1.23 20.96
N ILE A 53 -15.33 -0.34 21.46
CA ILE A 53 -16.07 0.62 20.63
C ILE A 53 -15.11 1.59 19.94
N TYR A 54 -14.13 2.15 20.66
CA TYR A 54 -13.12 3.03 20.07
C TYR A 54 -12.24 2.30 19.03
N GLY A 55 -11.92 1.03 19.25
CA GLY A 55 -11.21 0.19 18.30
C GLY A 55 -11.99 -0.03 17.00
N ILE A 56 -13.29 -0.32 17.10
CA ILE A 56 -14.18 -0.47 15.94
C ILE A 56 -14.32 0.84 15.17
N ILE A 57 -14.48 1.97 15.86
CA ILE A 57 -14.56 3.29 15.24
C ILE A 57 -13.26 3.60 14.49
N SER A 58 -12.10 3.34 15.10
CA SER A 58 -10.81 3.56 14.45
C SER A 58 -10.63 2.70 13.20
N LEU A 59 -11.02 1.42 13.27
CA LEU A 59 -10.96 0.52 12.11
C LEU A 59 -11.87 1.02 10.99
N PHE A 60 -13.09 1.42 11.33
CA PHE A 60 -14.06 1.95 10.38
C PHE A 60 -13.53 3.19 9.66
N VAL A 61 -12.94 4.15 10.38
CA VAL A 61 -12.36 5.36 9.76
C VAL A 61 -11.19 5.01 8.84
N MET A 62 -10.29 4.12 9.27
CA MET A 62 -9.12 3.71 8.47
C MET A 62 -9.55 3.10 7.13
N VAL A 63 -10.52 2.17 7.15
CA VAL A 63 -11.05 1.51 5.96
C VAL A 63 -11.88 2.47 5.10
N SER A 64 -12.68 3.34 5.72
CA SER A 64 -13.53 4.32 5.04
C SER A 64 -12.71 5.31 4.21
N VAL A 65 -11.60 5.83 4.75
CA VAL A 65 -10.71 6.74 4.02
C VAL A 65 -10.08 6.03 2.82
N TRP A 66 -9.62 4.78 2.97
CA TRP A 66 -9.00 4.05 1.85
C TRP A 66 -10.01 3.68 0.76
N GLY A 67 -11.21 3.24 1.16
CA GLY A 67 -12.31 2.97 0.22
C GLY A 67 -12.76 4.23 -0.52
N LEU A 68 -12.86 5.37 0.18
CA LEU A 68 -13.18 6.65 -0.45
C LEU A 68 -12.08 7.10 -1.42
N VAL A 69 -10.80 7.01 -1.02
CA VAL A 69 -9.67 7.35 -1.90
C VAL A 69 -9.66 6.48 -3.15
N ASN A 70 -9.91 5.17 -3.02
CA ASN A 70 -9.96 4.25 -4.16
C ASN A 70 -11.10 4.60 -5.12
N ILE A 71 -12.29 4.88 -4.59
CA ILE A 71 -13.44 5.32 -5.41
C ILE A 71 -13.14 6.63 -6.12
N LEU A 72 -12.53 7.60 -5.43
CA LEU A 72 -12.15 8.87 -6.04
C LEU A 72 -11.06 8.68 -7.11
N ALA A 73 -10.06 7.82 -6.86
CA ALA A 73 -9.01 7.53 -7.83
C ALA A 73 -9.56 6.88 -9.11
N GLU A 74 -10.49 5.93 -8.97
CA GLU A 74 -11.18 5.30 -10.10
C GLU A 74 -12.12 6.28 -10.83
N THR A 75 -12.87 7.09 -10.09
CA THR A 75 -13.85 8.04 -10.66
C THR A 75 -13.18 9.17 -11.43
N PHE A 76 -12.00 9.62 -10.99
CA PHE A 76 -11.23 10.65 -11.67
C PHE A 76 -10.25 10.10 -12.71
N GLU A 77 -10.32 8.79 -13.03
CA GLU A 77 -9.40 8.10 -13.95
C GLU A 77 -7.95 8.54 -13.69
N LEU A 78 -7.52 8.49 -12.42
CA LEU A 78 -6.11 8.65 -12.10
C LEU A 78 -5.40 7.38 -12.58
N GLU A 79 -5.22 7.26 -13.89
CA GLU A 79 -4.40 6.25 -14.51
C GLU A 79 -3.04 6.38 -13.85
N ASN A 80 -2.65 5.36 -13.09
CA ASN A 80 -1.32 5.21 -12.58
C ASN A 80 -0.45 4.97 -13.82
N GLN A 81 -0.08 6.04 -14.50
CA GLN A 81 0.78 6.02 -15.68
C GLN A 81 2.17 5.64 -15.20
N TYR A 82 2.36 4.37 -14.89
CA TYR A 82 3.64 3.73 -15.07
C TYR A 82 3.88 3.77 -16.58
N PRO A 83 4.88 4.50 -17.06
CA PRO A 83 5.21 4.48 -18.47
C PRO A 83 5.72 3.06 -18.77
N ASP A 84 4.89 2.24 -19.41
CA ASP A 84 5.23 0.87 -19.82
C ASP A 84 6.31 0.83 -20.92
N ASP A 85 6.65 1.99 -21.48
CA ASP A 85 7.74 2.14 -22.45
C ASP A 85 8.99 2.73 -21.77
N ILE A 86 9.72 1.92 -21.01
CA ILE A 86 11.14 2.19 -20.74
C ILE A 86 11.97 1.71 -21.94
N PRO A 87 12.49 2.60 -22.82
CA PRO A 87 13.10 2.23 -24.11
C PRO A 87 14.51 1.61 -24.00
N TYR A 88 14.79 0.80 -22.97
CA TYR A 88 16.09 0.15 -22.78
C TYR A 88 16.08 -1.36 -23.02
N LEU A 89 15.01 -1.91 -23.59
CA LEU A 89 15.03 -3.25 -24.16
C LEU A 89 14.89 -3.16 -25.68
N ASP A 90 16.01 -2.92 -26.37
CA ASP A 90 16.18 -3.62 -27.64
C ASP A 90 16.38 -5.11 -27.33
N ARG A 91 15.26 -5.83 -27.16
CA ARG A 91 15.26 -7.30 -27.15
C ARG A 91 15.25 -7.83 -28.60
N SER A 92 15.82 -7.11 -29.55
CA SER A 92 16.30 -7.66 -30.83
C SER A 92 17.75 -8.17 -30.73
N GLY A 93 18.15 -8.63 -29.54
CA GLY A 93 19.17 -9.67 -29.39
C GLY A 93 18.64 -11.06 -29.73
N SER A 94 17.88 -11.23 -30.82
CA SER A 94 17.65 -12.55 -31.43
C SER A 94 18.85 -12.83 -32.33
N GLY A 95 19.89 -13.43 -31.76
CA GLY A 95 20.95 -14.03 -32.54
C GLY A 95 20.38 -15.07 -33.50
N SER A 96 20.36 -14.72 -34.78
CA SER A 96 20.42 -15.66 -35.89
C SER A 96 21.33 -15.06 -36.96
N MET A 97 22.62 -15.16 -36.68
CA MET A 97 23.66 -15.26 -37.70
C MET A 97 23.44 -16.60 -38.41
N ASP A 98 22.72 -16.56 -39.53
CA ASP A 98 22.63 -17.55 -40.62
C ASP A 98 21.77 -16.83 -41.67
N GLU A 99 22.22 -16.48 -42.87
CA GLU A 99 22.58 -17.42 -43.92
C GLU A 99 23.35 -16.62 -45.00
N GLY A 100 24.55 -17.09 -45.35
CA GLY A 100 25.25 -16.59 -46.53
C GLY A 100 24.53 -16.97 -47.82
N THR A 101 25.01 -16.38 -48.90
CA THR A 101 24.75 -16.77 -50.30
C THR A 101 23.47 -16.23 -50.93
N SER A 102 23.64 -15.25 -51.83
CA SER A 102 22.91 -14.96 -53.07
C SER A 102 23.31 -13.54 -53.47
N GLY A 103 23.90 -13.24 -54.62
CA GLY A 103 24.26 -13.92 -55.84
C GLY A 103 24.88 -12.85 -56.76
#